data_AF-X0VW29-F1
#
_entry.id   AF-X0VW29-F1
#
_cell.length_a   1.000
_cell.length_b   1.000
_cell.length_c   1.000
_cell.angle_alpha   90.00
_cell.angle_beta   90.00
_cell.angle_gamma   90.00
#
_symmetry.space_group_name_H-M   'P 1'
#
loop_
_entity.id
_entity.type
_entity.pdbx_description
1 polymer ?
#
loop_
_entity_poly.entity_id
_entity_poly.type
_entity_poly.pdbx_seq_one_letter_code
_entity_poly.pdbx_strand_id
1 'polypeptide(L)'
;MRLELRMKYLETIYQRYHRASKRSKGRILDELCKVCKYSRKYAIWKLNRLREEAGPKVHKARHRGKKYDHKVLSIVEVVWEVAHYPWSVRLKEIIRLWL
;
A
#
# COMPACT_ATOMS: atom_id res chain seq x y z
N MET A 1 -9.17 -13.36 31.53
CA MET A 1 -9.24 -14.21 30.31
C MET A 1 -7.85 -14.80 30.07
N ARG A 2 -7.72 -16.13 30.00
CA ARG A 2 -6.47 -16.84 29.67
C ARG A 2 -5.99 -16.43 28.26
N LEU A 3 -4.68 -16.32 28.03
CA LEU A 3 -4.11 -15.87 26.76
C LEU A 3 -4.55 -16.72 25.57
N GLU A 4 -4.59 -18.04 25.74
CA GLU A 4 -5.02 -19.00 24.69
C GLU A 4 -6.47 -18.77 24.24
N LEU A 5 -7.38 -18.47 25.19
CA LEU A 5 -8.78 -18.17 24.88
C LEU A 5 -8.90 -16.87 24.08
N ARG A 6 -8.06 -15.88 24.38
CA ARG A 6 -8.03 -14.61 23.63
C ARG A 6 -7.53 -14.81 22.20
N MET A 7 -6.55 -15.68 21.99
CA MET A 7 -6.04 -15.98 20.65
C MET A 7 -7.08 -16.70 19.80
N LYS A 8 -7.71 -17.76 20.33
CA LYS A 8 -8.81 -18.45 19.63
C LYS A 8 -9.98 -17.51 19.32
N TYR A 9 -10.33 -16.63 20.27
CA TYR A 9 -11.37 -15.64 20.06
C TYR A 9 -11.00 -14.64 18.95
N LEU A 10 -9.76 -14.13 18.93
CA LEU A 10 -9.29 -13.23 17.88
C LEU A 10 -9.32 -13.87 16.50
N GLU A 11 -8.99 -15.15 16.38
CA GLU A 11 -8.99 -15.87 15.11
C GLU A 11 -10.40 -16.06 14.55
N THR A 12 -11.38 -16.38 15.40
CA THR A 12 -12.79 -16.44 15.00
C THR A 12 -13.35 -15.07 14.58
N ILE A 13 -13.00 -14.01 15.31
CA ILE A 13 -13.39 -12.64 14.93
C ILE A 13 -12.71 -12.23 13.63
N TYR A 14 -11.44 -12.57 13.43
CA TYR A 14 -10.70 -12.27 12.21
C TYR A 14 -11.41 -12.85 10.97
N GLN A 15 -11.80 -14.11 11.02
CA GLN A 15 -12.57 -14.75 9.94
C GLN A 15 -13.92 -14.05 9.69
N ARG A 16 -14.67 -13.74 10.75
CA ARG A 16 -15.96 -13.02 10.65
C ARG A 16 -15.79 -11.62 10.07
N TYR A 17 -14.81 -10.86 10.56
CA TYR A 17 -14.51 -9.51 10.11
C TYR A 17 -14.12 -9.49 8.63
N HIS A 18 -13.37 -10.49 8.16
CA HIS A 18 -12.93 -10.53 6.76
C HIS A 18 -14.05 -10.92 5.79
N ARG A 19 -14.99 -11.78 6.21
CA ARG A 19 -16.19 -12.17 5.42
C ARG A 19 -17.32 -11.14 5.50
N ALA A 20 -17.30 -10.25 6.48
CA ALA A 20 -18.36 -9.27 6.71
C ALA A 20 -18.39 -8.13 5.66
N SER A 21 -19.60 -7.66 5.36
CA SER A 21 -19.82 -6.42 4.59
C SER A 21 -19.32 -5.17 5.35
N LYS A 22 -19.11 -4.05 4.64
CA LYS A 22 -18.67 -2.77 5.25
C LYS A 22 -19.56 -2.34 6.44
N ARG A 23 -20.89 -2.53 6.33
CA ARG A 23 -21.85 -2.14 7.39
C ARG A 23 -21.72 -3.02 8.64
N SER A 24 -21.51 -4.32 8.46
CA SER A 24 -21.36 -5.28 9.57
C SER A 24 -19.99 -5.23 10.25
N LYS A 25 -18.93 -4.79 9.56
CA LYS A 25 -17.57 -4.67 10.12
C LYS A 25 -17.50 -3.75 11.33
N GLY A 26 -18.28 -2.67 11.35
CA GLY A 26 -18.34 -1.74 12.48
C GLY A 26 -18.78 -2.43 13.77
N ARG A 27 -19.87 -3.22 13.71
CA ARG A 27 -20.43 -3.96 14.85
C ARG A 27 -19.46 -5.00 15.40
N ILE A 28 -18.77 -5.73 14.51
CA ILE A 28 -17.75 -6.73 14.88
C ILE A 28 -16.58 -6.07 15.62
N LEU A 29 -16.15 -4.87 15.18
CA LEU A 29 -15.12 -4.12 15.87
C LEU A 29 -15.57 -3.64 17.25
N ASP A 30 -16.82 -3.19 17.40
CA ASP A 30 -17.37 -2.76 18.68
C ASP A 30 -17.42 -3.92 19.70
N GLU A 31 -17.86 -5.09 19.24
CA GLU A 31 -17.88 -6.31 20.04
C GLU A 31 -16.47 -6.72 20.50
N LEU A 32 -15.50 -6.70 19.60
CA LEU A 32 -14.11 -7.02 19.93
C LEU A 32 -13.51 -6.00 20.92
N CYS A 33 -13.81 -4.71 20.77
CA CYS A 33 -13.38 -3.68 21.71
C CYS A 33 -13.97 -3.91 23.10
N LYS A 34 -15.26 -4.28 23.19
CA LYS A 34 -15.93 -4.58 24.47
C LYS A 34 -15.36 -5.82 25.16
N VAL A 35 -15.15 -6.92 24.44
CA VAL A 35 -14.69 -8.20 25.02
C VAL A 35 -13.20 -8.14 25.42
N CYS A 36 -12.36 -7.59 24.54
CA CYS A 36 -10.91 -7.54 24.77
C CYS A 36 -10.44 -6.26 25.48
N LYS A 37 -11.33 -5.28 25.71
CA LYS A 37 -11.02 -3.94 26.23
C LYS A 37 -9.93 -3.22 25.41
N TYR A 38 -9.97 -3.41 24.10
CA TYR A 38 -9.04 -2.75 23.17
C TYR A 38 -9.60 -1.42 22.70
N SER A 39 -8.70 -0.47 22.41
CA SER A 39 -9.07 0.71 21.65
C SER A 39 -9.39 0.30 20.21
N ARG A 40 -10.34 1.00 19.58
CA ARG A 40 -10.76 0.72 18.20
C ARG A 40 -9.57 0.74 17.22
N LYS A 41 -8.66 1.69 17.40
CA LYS A 41 -7.43 1.82 16.60
C LYS A 41 -6.55 0.58 16.76
N TYR A 42 -6.34 0.12 18.00
CA TYR A 42 -5.52 -1.06 18.27
C TYR A 42 -6.15 -2.34 17.73
N ALA A 43 -7.47 -2.50 17.87
CA ALA A 43 -8.24 -3.61 17.32
C ALA A 43 -8.07 -3.74 15.79
N ILE A 44 -8.21 -2.63 15.05
CA ILE A 44 -8.02 -2.60 13.60
C ILE A 44 -6.58 -2.95 13.23
N TRP A 45 -5.60 -2.35 13.91
CA TRP A 45 -4.19 -2.63 13.67
C TRP A 45 -3.87 -4.11 13.88
N LYS A 46 -4.34 -4.71 14.99
CA LYS A 46 -4.15 -6.12 15.30
C LYS A 46 -4.73 -7.02 14.21
N LEU A 47 -5.97 -6.78 13.78
CA LEU A 47 -6.63 -7.56 12.72
C LEU A 47 -5.93 -7.42 11.36
N ASN A 48 -5.42 -6.24 11.03
CA ASN A 48 -4.66 -6.05 9.79
C ASN A 48 -3.30 -6.75 9.83
N ARG A 49 -2.63 -6.76 10.98
CA ARG A 49 -1.36 -7.45 11.17
C ARG A 49 -1.49 -8.96 11.05
N LEU A 50 -2.54 -9.56 11.65
CA LEU A 50 -2.86 -10.98 11.42
C LEU A 50 -3.07 -11.30 9.93
N ARG A 51 -3.56 -10.32 9.14
CA ARG A 51 -3.71 -10.49 7.69
C ARG A 51 -2.38 -10.53 6.95
N GLU A 52 -1.41 -9.74 7.38
CA GLU A 52 -0.07 -9.72 6.79
C GLU A 52 0.70 -11.00 7.14
N GLU A 53 0.55 -11.49 8.37
CA GLU A 53 1.11 -12.76 8.84
C GLU A 53 0.48 -13.97 8.11
N ALA A 54 -0.80 -13.88 7.72
CA ALA A 54 -1.50 -14.90 6.92
C ALA A 54 -1.10 -14.93 5.42
N GLY A 55 -0.18 -14.07 5.00
CA GLY A 55 0.40 -14.06 3.66
C GLY A 55 0.21 -12.71 2.94
N PRO A 56 1.25 -12.21 2.25
CA PRO A 56 1.16 -10.94 1.56
C PRO A 56 0.14 -11.04 0.42
N LYS A 57 -0.79 -10.07 0.36
CA LYS A 57 -1.47 -9.79 -0.91
C LYS A 57 -0.39 -9.30 -1.85
N VAL A 58 -0.09 -10.07 -2.90
CA VAL A 58 0.71 -9.59 -4.03
C VAL A 58 -0.08 -8.47 -4.68
N HIS A 59 0.08 -7.25 -4.16
CA HIS A 59 -0.33 -6.06 -4.85
C HIS A 59 0.54 -6.01 -6.09
N LYS A 60 0.01 -6.48 -7.23
CA LYS A 60 0.65 -6.28 -8.52
C LYS A 60 0.90 -4.78 -8.61
N ALA A 61 2.16 -4.37 -8.50
CA ALA A 61 2.54 -2.99 -8.66
C ALA A 61 1.94 -2.55 -10.00
N ARG A 62 1.21 -1.43 -9.99
CA ARG A 62 0.72 -0.85 -11.25
C ARG A 62 1.95 -0.37 -12.01
N HIS A 63 2.52 -1.23 -12.84
CA HIS A 63 3.59 -0.85 -13.73
C HIS A 63 2.99 0.09 -14.78
N ARG A 64 3.45 1.34 -14.78
CA ARG A 64 3.20 2.24 -15.88
C ARG A 64 4.02 1.73 -17.06
N GLY A 65 3.36 1.41 -18.18
CA GLY A 65 4.06 0.98 -19.38
C GLY A 65 5.09 2.02 -19.81
N LYS A 66 6.29 1.57 -20.22
CA LYS A 66 7.32 2.45 -20.78
C LYS A 66 6.76 3.07 -22.06
N LYS A 67 6.67 4.41 -22.12
CA LYS A 67 6.16 5.14 -23.29
C LYS A 67 7.23 5.43 -24.34
N TYR A 68 8.49 5.46 -23.93
CA TYR A 68 9.63 5.80 -24.79
C TYR A 68 10.55 4.59 -24.91
N ASP A 69 11.05 4.38 -26.13
CA ASP A 69 12.06 3.36 -26.40
C ASP A 69 13.43 3.78 -25.82
N HIS A 70 14.30 2.79 -25.61
CA HIS A 70 15.64 2.99 -25.06
C HIS A 70 16.47 3.99 -25.88
N LYS A 71 16.31 3.99 -27.21
CA LYS A 71 17.00 4.95 -28.09
C LYS A 71 16.66 6.41 -27.78
N VAL A 72 15.38 6.69 -27.50
CA VAL A 72 14.93 8.05 -27.16
C VAL A 72 15.51 8.48 -25.81
N LEU A 73 15.54 7.56 -24.85
CA LEU A 73 16.12 7.84 -23.53
C LEU A 73 17.62 8.13 -23.62
N SER A 74 18.37 7.38 -24.42
CA SER A 74 19.81 7.62 -24.62
C SER A 74 20.10 9.00 -25.22
N ILE A 75 19.28 9.46 -26.18
CA ILE A 75 19.42 10.81 -26.75
C ILE A 75 19.15 11.87 -25.69
N VAL A 76 18.10 11.70 -24.89
CA VAL A 76 17.75 12.64 -23.81
C VAL A 76 18.85 12.68 -22.74
N GLU A 77 19.48 11.56 -22.44
CA GLU A 77 20.60 11.46 -21.48
C GLU A 77 21.82 12.24 -21.97
N VAL A 78 22.21 12.09 -23.24
CA VAL A 78 23.30 12.89 -23.84
C VAL A 78 23.00 14.39 -23.79
N VAL A 79 21.78 14.80 -24.16
CA VAL A 79 21.37 16.22 -24.08
C VAL A 79 21.40 16.71 -22.64
N TRP A 80 21.00 15.87 -21.69
CA TRP A 80 21.01 16.20 -20.26
C TRP A 80 22.43 16.39 -19.72
N GLU A 81 23.38 15.56 -20.13
CA GLU A 81 24.79 15.70 -19.78
C GLU A 81 25.42 16.96 -20.37
N VAL A 82 25.21 17.22 -21.66
CA VAL A 82 25.73 18.41 -22.36
C VAL A 82 25.13 19.69 -21.78
N ALA A 83 23.88 19.63 -21.29
CA ALA A 83 23.20 20.76 -20.65
C ALA A 83 23.58 20.98 -19.17
N HIS A 84 24.57 20.25 -18.64
CA HIS A 84 24.99 20.27 -17.24
C HIS A 84 23.90 19.85 -16.24
N TYR A 85 23.22 18.73 -16.53
CA TYR A 85 22.28 18.07 -15.63
C TYR A 85 21.11 18.95 -15.13
N PRO A 86 20.35 19.62 -16.03
CA PRO A 86 19.21 20.43 -15.65
C PRO A 86 18.03 19.58 -15.14
N TRP A 87 17.19 20.19 -14.31
CA TRP A 87 15.92 19.59 -13.90
C TRP A 87 14.89 19.57 -15.04
N SER A 88 13.85 18.74 -14.90
CA SER A 88 12.96 18.31 -16.00
C SER A 88 12.32 19.43 -16.81
N VAL A 89 11.93 20.53 -16.15
CA VAL A 89 11.29 21.68 -16.84
C VAL A 89 12.28 22.42 -17.71
N ARG A 90 13.50 22.62 -17.21
CA ARG A 90 14.56 23.28 -17.97
C ARG A 90 15.07 22.38 -19.10
N LEU A 91 15.16 21.07 -18.88
CA LEU A 91 15.46 20.10 -19.94
C LEU A 91 14.44 20.16 -21.08
N LYS A 92 13.15 20.30 -20.77
CA LYS A 92 12.09 20.44 -21.78
C LYS A 92 12.31 21.67 -22.68
N GLU A 93 12.63 22.82 -22.09
CA GLU A 93 12.88 24.04 -22.86
C GLU A 93 14.19 23.95 -23.66
N ILE A 94 15.23 23.31 -23.12
CA ILE A 94 16.48 23.07 -23.86
C ILE A 94 16.22 22.20 -25.09
N ILE A 95 15.48 21.09 -24.92
CA ILE A 95 15.12 20.22 -26.05
C ILE A 95 14.33 21.01 -27.10
N ARG A 96 13.39 21.86 -26.69
CA ARG A 96 12.59 22.71 -27.60
C ARG A 96 13.44 23.74 -28.37
N LEU A 97 14.53 24.23 -27.78
CA LEU A 97 15.38 25.24 -28.41
C LEU A 97 16.45 24.62 -29.30
N TRP A 98 16.88 23.40 -29.03
CA TRP A 98 17.96 22.73 -29.75
C TRP A 98 17.47 21.84 -30.90
N LEU A 99 16.20 21.47 -30.91
CA LEU A 99 15.59 20.50 -31.82
C LEU A 99 14.29 21.05 -32.41
#